data_AF-A0A2H9U092-F1
#
_entry.id   AF-A0A2H9U092-F1
#
_cell.length_a   1.000
_cell.length_b   1.000
_cell.length_c   1.000
_cell.angle_alpha   90.00
_cell.angle_beta   90.00
_cell.angle_gamma   90.00
#
_symmetry.space_group_name_H-M   'P 1'
#
loop_
_entity.id
_entity.type
_entity.pdbx_description
1 polymer ?
#
loop_
_entity_poly.entity_id
_entity_poly.type
_entity_poly.pdbx_seq_one_letter_code
_entity_poly.pdbx_strand_id
1 'polypeptide(L)' 'MILSTTPTLEGKIIREYRGIVVGEAILGANIFKDLFAGIRDIIGGRSGAYEKELARARNADQLR' A
#
# COMPACT_ATOMS: atom_id res chain seq x y z
N MET A 1 5.20 0.10 15.47
CA MET A 1 5.75 -1.07 14.76
C MET A 1 6.83 -0.58 13.80
N ILE A 2 8.01 -1.20 13.75
CA ILE A 2 9.06 -0.81 12.80
C ILE A 2 8.80 -1.59 11.51
N LEU A 3 8.58 -0.87 10.41
CA LEU A 3 8.46 -1.42 9.06
C LEU A 3 9.72 -1.03 8.31
N SER A 4 10.35 -1.99 7.64
CA SER A 4 11.51 -1.72 6.80
C SER A 4 11.50 -2.61 5.59
N THR A 5 12.00 -2.08 4.48
CA THR A 5 12.34 -2.84 3.28
C THR A 5 13.80 -3.32 3.30
N THR A 6 14.57 -2.94 4.33
CA THR A 6 15.95 -3.39 4.53
C THR A 6 16.00 -4.73 5.26
N PRO A 7 17.04 -5.56 5.00
CA PRO A 7 17.19 -6.85 5.70
C PRO A 7 17.62 -6.70 7.16
N THR A 8 18.15 -5.54 7.55
CA THR A 8 18.67 -5.27 8.90
C THR A 8 18.22 -3.89 9.41
N LEU A 9 18.12 -3.75 10.73
CA LEU A 9 17.83 -2.49 11.40
C LEU A 9 19.08 -2.00 12.13
N GLU A 10 19.59 -0.82 11.77
CA GLU A 10 20.79 -0.26 12.43
C GLU A 10 20.56 -0.06 13.93
N GLY A 11 21.59 -0.37 14.74
CA GLY A 11 21.52 -0.28 16.20
C GLY A 11 20.58 -1.29 16.87
N LYS A 12 19.99 -2.23 16.12
CA LYS A 12 19.10 -3.28 16.65
C LYS A 12 19.56 -4.66 16.20
N ILE A 13 19.48 -5.64 17.11
CA ILE A 13 19.81 -7.04 16.83
C ILE A 13 18.52 -7.84 16.71
N ILE A 14 18.35 -8.55 15.58
CA ILE A 14 17.24 -9.50 15.38
C ILE A 14 17.50 -10.70 16.30
N ARG A 15 16.59 -10.96 17.25
CA ARG A 15 16.72 -12.06 18.23
C ARG A 15 16.13 -13.37 17.75
N GLU A 16 15.13 -13.30 16.87
CA GLU A 16 14.36 -14.45 16.40
C GLU A 16 13.82 -14.16 15.00
N TYR A 17 13.80 -15.17 14.14
CA TYR A 17 13.17 -15.12 12.82
C TYR A 17 11.89 -15.96 12.86
N ARG A 18 10.74 -15.32 12.60
CA ARG A 18 9.40 -15.96 12.72
C ARG A 18 8.83 -16.45 11.38
N GLY A 19 9.71 -16.68 10.40
CA GLY A 19 9.30 -16.99 9.04
C GLY A 19 8.86 -15.76 8.25
N ILE A 20 8.40 -16.00 7.02
CA ILE A 20 7.99 -14.98 6.07
C ILE A 20 6.50 -14.68 6.28
N VAL A 21 6.14 -13.39 6.27
CA VAL A 21 4.75 -12.94 6.29
C VAL A 21 4.42 -12.27 4.96
N VAL A 22 3.20 -12.47 4.48
CA VAL A 22 2.68 -11.89 3.23
C VAL A 22 1.29 -11.33 3.51
N GLY A 23 1.05 -10.10 3.05
CA GLY A 23 -0.26 -9.48 3.00
C GLY A 23 -0.71 -9.33 1.55
N GLU A 24 -2.02 -9.47 1.31
CA GLU A 24 -2.64 -9.13 0.04
C GLU A 24 -3.87 -8.25 0.28
N ALA A 25 -3.99 -7.17 -0.48
CA ALA A 25 -5.17 -6.31 -0.51
C ALA A 25 -5.82 -6.33 -1.90
N ILE A 26 -7.09 -6.74 -1.97
CA ILE A 26 -7.87 -6.77 -3.20
C ILE A 26 -8.74 -5.51 -3.28
N LEU A 27 -8.55 -4.72 -4.32
CA LEU A 27 -9.39 -3.55 -4.62
C LEU A 27 -10.68 -4.01 -5.34
N GLY A 28 -11.84 -3.67 -4.78
CA GLY A 28 -13.15 -4.04 -5.34
C GLY A 28 -13.54 -3.25 -6.59
N ALA A 29 -14.38 -3.84 -7.45
CA ALA A 29 -14.79 -3.29 -8.74
C ALA A 29 -15.49 -1.91 -8.66
N ASN A 30 -16.15 -1.59 -7.54
CA ASN A 30 -16.76 -0.27 -7.33
C ASN A 30 -15.71 0.84 -7.18
N ILE A 31 -14.57 0.56 -6.54
CA ILE A 31 -13.44 1.51 -6.43
C ILE A 31 -12.82 1.76 -7.82
N PHE A 32 -12.73 0.70 -8.63
CA PHE A 32 -12.26 0.82 -10.01
C PHE A 32 -13.19 1.72 -10.84
N LYS A 33 -14.52 1.55 -10.73
CA LYS A 33 -15.49 2.42 -11.41
C LYS A 33 -15.34 3.89 -11.00
N ASP A 34 -15.19 4.16 -9.70
CA ASP A 34 -15.02 5.53 -9.18
C ASP A 34 -13.69 6.16 -9.60
N LEU A 35 -12.63 5.35 -9.67
CA LEU A 35 -11.33 5.75 -10.19
C LEU A 35 -11.41 6.15 -11.67
N PHE A 36 -12.06 5.34 -12.50
CA PHE A 36 -12.22 5.63 -13.93
C PHE A 36 -13.21 6.78 -14.21
N ALA A 37 -14.22 6.96 -13.35
CA ALA A 37 -15.12 8.10 -13.43
C ALA A 37 -14.40 9.43 -13.10
N GLY A 38 -13.47 9.42 -12.13
CA GLY A 38 -12.69 10.59 -11.73
C GLY A 38 -11.46 10.91 -12.61
N ILE A 39 -10.91 9.92 -13.31
CA ILE A 39 -9.74 10.10 -14.21
C ILE A 39 -10.11 10.85 -15.51
N ARG A 40 -11.38 10.83 -15.92
CA ARG A 40 -11.82 11.48 -17.17
C ARG A 40 -11.48 12.98 -17.23
N ASP A 41 -11.28 13.64 -16.08
CA ASP A 41 -10.94 15.06 -15.99
C ASP A 41 -9.47 15.37 -15.60
N ILE A 42 -8.62 14.35 -15.36
CA ILE A 42 -7.26 14.57 -14.81
C ILE A 42 -6.21 13.82 -15.62
N ILE A 43 -5.96 14.30 -16.83
CA ILE A 43 -4.70 14.05 -17.54
C ILE A 43 -3.71 15.12 -17.06
N GLY A 44 -2.92 14.80 -16.04
CA GLY A 44 -1.87 15.68 -15.52
C GLY A 44 -1.31 15.17 -14.20
N GLY A 45 0.01 14.98 -14.15
CA GLY A 45 0.72 14.28 -13.06
C GLY A 45 0.26 14.65 -11.65
N ARG A 46 0.06 13.61 -10.82
CA ARG A 46 -0.58 13.60 -9.49
C ARG A 46 -2.10 13.69 -9.51
N SER A 47 -2.75 12.79 -10.24
CA SER A 47 -4.18 12.56 -10.11
C SER A 47 -4.49 12.00 -8.71
N GLY A 48 -4.78 12.88 -7.75
CA GLY A 48 -4.89 12.56 -6.32
C GLY A 48 -5.90 11.45 -5.97
N ALA A 49 -6.85 11.15 -6.85
CA ALA A 49 -7.76 10.01 -6.69
C ALA A 49 -7.05 8.66 -6.82
N TYR A 50 -6.15 8.51 -7.80
CA TYR A 50 -5.38 7.27 -8.01
C TYR A 50 -4.40 7.01 -6.87
N GLU A 51 -3.64 8.05 -6.48
CA GLU A 51 -2.70 7.96 -5.36
C GLU A 51 -3.41 7.66 -4.03
N LYS A 52 -4.60 8.23 -3.82
CA LYS A 52 -5.41 7.99 -2.61
C LYS A 52 -5.89 6.55 -2.50
N GLU A 53 -6.36 5.95 -3.60
CA GLU A 53 -6.79 4.55 -3.59
C GLU A 53 -5.61 3.58 -3.47
N LEU A 54 -4.48 3.86 -4.12
CA LEU A 54 -3.24 3.11 -3.92
C LEU A 54 -2.73 3.18 -2.47
N ALA A 55 -2.77 4.37 -1.87
CA ALA A 55 -2.40 4.56 -0.47
C ALA A 55 -3.36 3.81 0.47
N ARG A 56 -4.67 3.81 0.18
CA ARG A 56 -5.65 3.02 0.93
C ARG A 56 -5.37 1.52 0.82
N ALA A 57 -5.09 1.00 -0.37
CA ALA A 57 -4.74 -0.41 -0.55
C ALA A 57 -3.47 -0.78 0.21
N ARG A 58 -2.41 0.04 0.11
CA ARG A 58 -1.16 -0.16 0.85
C ARG A 58 -1.37 -0.14 2.37
N ASN A 59 -2.18 0.80 2.88
CA ASN A 59 -2.45 0.88 4.31
C ASN A 59 -3.30 -0.29 4.80
N ALA A 60 -4.30 -0.73 4.02
CA ALA A 60 -5.12 -1.88 4.36
C ALA A 60 -4.29 -3.16 4.48
N ASP A 61 -3.28 -3.31 3.62
CA ASP A 61 -2.35 -4.43 3.66
C ASP A 61 -1.42 -4.38 4.89
N GLN A 62 -0.92 -3.20 5.25
CA GLN A 62 0.02 -3.02 6.37
C GLN A 62 -0.60 -3.14 7.78
N LEU A 63 -1.94 -3.20 7.89
CA LEU A 63 -2.68 -3.22 9.15
C LEU A 63 -3.02 -4.64 9.66
N ARG A 64 -2.72 -5.69 8.90
CA ARG A 64 -2.90 -7.09 9.30
C ARG A 64 -1.58 -7.75 9.71
#